data_AF-A0A924C773-F1
#
_entry.id   AF-A0A924C773-F1
#
_cell.length_a   1.000
_cell.length_b   1.000
_cell.length_c   1.000
_cell.angle_alpha   90.00
_cell.angle_beta   90.00
_cell.angle_gamma   90.00
#
_symmetry.space_group_name_H-M   'P 1'
#
loop_
_entity.id
_entity.type
_entity.pdbx_description
1 polymer ?
#
loop_
_entity_poly.entity_id
_entity_poly.type
_entity_poly.pdbx_seq_one_letter_code
_entity_poly.pdbx_strand_id
1 'polypeptide(L)'
;MKTTLSFISVCFIAIFFYQCSTTSLKSSDKFFPVSKIAVKESEDEDGIKEAQEMEFKLTRDVALGYIPKDRLIKATNALLLSRKNNTSYRENTLGWVERGPYLDNVSGGNGRGYAGNPSVSGRLRAIWVDLSDATNKTVWVGSSSGGLWKTSDITASPANWVLANDYLTSLSIASICQDPRGSKSTMYFGTGEKTNSPVRGAGIWKSIDNGNNWALLPNTTNFSYISKIICDADGNIYVASVSNNGLLRSSDGGNSWTNITPAYGSSNVLEMNLSSTGTLHVIFGFGGNSGYRYTASPATVNSYSWTSPQTVFTNTPYNNTTLASSGNTLYATPPNNDNQTDQIWKSTDGGANWFTTGSTPPVSGPTPLSSGQGWYCQAIA
;
A
#
# COMPACT_ATOMS: atom_id res chain seq x y z
N MET A 1 1.26 30.99 -89.39
CA MET A 1 2.43 30.13 -89.09
C MET A 1 2.15 29.38 -87.80
N LYS A 2 2.31 28.05 -87.78
CA LYS A 2 2.14 27.23 -86.56
C LYS A 2 3.51 27.03 -85.91
N THR A 3 3.66 27.37 -84.64
CA THR A 3 4.80 26.97 -83.80
C THR A 3 4.26 26.42 -82.49
N THR A 4 3.91 25.13 -82.52
CA THR A 4 3.61 24.31 -81.36
C THR A 4 4.90 24.06 -80.56
N LEU A 5 5.05 24.70 -79.39
CA LEU A 5 6.03 24.25 -78.39
C LEU A 5 5.35 23.20 -77.50
N SER A 6 5.72 21.94 -77.71
CA SER A 6 5.33 20.84 -76.84
C SER A 6 6.28 20.82 -75.63
N PHE A 7 5.80 21.23 -74.47
CA PHE A 7 6.52 21.02 -73.22
C PHE A 7 6.33 19.56 -72.78
N ILE A 8 7.31 18.73 -73.13
CA ILE A 8 7.40 17.35 -72.64
C ILE A 8 7.72 17.38 -71.14
N SER A 9 6.87 16.74 -70.35
CA SER A 9 7.08 16.54 -68.92
C SER A 9 8.31 15.65 -68.67
N VAL A 10 9.24 16.14 -67.85
CA VAL A 10 10.27 15.31 -67.20
C VAL A 10 10.19 15.58 -65.70
N CYS A 11 9.23 14.92 -65.04
CA CYS A 11 9.24 14.81 -63.59
C CYS A 11 10.46 13.99 -63.15
N PHE A 12 11.51 14.66 -62.68
CA PHE A 12 12.55 14.01 -61.90
C PHE A 12 11.98 13.57 -60.56
N ILE A 13 11.43 12.35 -60.51
CA ILE A 13 11.12 11.68 -59.25
C ILE A 13 12.45 11.28 -58.61
N ALA A 14 12.94 12.14 -57.72
CA ALA A 14 14.06 11.81 -56.85
C ALA A 14 13.59 10.76 -55.83
N ILE A 15 13.73 9.48 -56.18
CA ILE A 15 13.56 8.38 -55.22
C ILE A 15 14.72 8.46 -54.24
N PHE A 16 14.54 9.19 -53.15
CA PHE A 16 15.38 9.04 -51.97
C PHE A 16 15.12 7.65 -51.39
N PHE A 17 15.94 6.68 -51.82
CA PHE A 17 16.19 5.49 -51.04
C PHE A 17 16.84 5.92 -49.72
N TYR A 18 16.01 6.24 -48.73
CA TYR A 18 16.46 6.29 -47.36
C TYR A 18 16.86 4.87 -46.99
N GLN A 19 18.16 4.55 -47.13
CA GLN A 19 18.69 3.34 -46.54
C GLN A 19 18.44 3.46 -45.04
N CYS A 20 17.40 2.75 -44.57
CA CYS A 20 17.31 2.39 -43.18
C CYS A 20 18.51 1.48 -42.93
N SER A 21 19.62 2.09 -42.50
CA SER A 21 20.75 1.37 -41.95
C SER A 21 20.23 0.73 -40.68
N THR A 22 19.74 -0.50 -40.81
CA THR A 22 19.57 -1.37 -39.67
C THR A 22 20.96 -1.52 -39.07
N THR A 23 21.21 -0.78 -37.98
CA THR A 23 22.18 -1.20 -36.97
C THR A 23 21.61 -2.44 -36.32
N SER A 24 21.62 -3.53 -37.09
CA SER A 24 21.90 -4.85 -36.57
C SER A 24 23.11 -4.64 -35.68
N LEU A 25 22.87 -4.73 -34.37
CA LEU A 25 23.90 -5.17 -33.46
C LEU A 25 24.26 -6.56 -33.97
N LYS A 26 25.27 -6.61 -34.86
CA LYS A 26 26.01 -7.84 -35.08
C LYS A 26 26.38 -8.30 -33.68
N SER A 27 26.07 -9.55 -33.37
CA SER A 27 26.72 -10.25 -32.27
C SER A 27 28.22 -10.16 -32.56
N SER A 28 28.87 -9.16 -31.97
CA SER A 28 30.29 -9.13 -31.72
C SER A 28 30.51 -9.80 -30.37
N ASP A 29 29.87 -10.96 -30.18
CA ASP A 29 30.26 -11.91 -29.15
C ASP A 29 31.62 -12.46 -29.57
N LYS A 30 32.66 -11.65 -29.32
CA LYS A 30 33.93 -12.18 -28.88
C LYS A 30 33.64 -12.84 -27.53
N PHE A 31 33.06 -14.04 -27.59
CA PHE A 31 33.18 -15.02 -26.53
C PHE A 31 34.68 -15.12 -26.26
N PHE A 32 35.12 -14.54 -25.15
CA PHE A 32 36.46 -14.76 -24.66
C PHE A 32 36.62 -16.28 -24.55
N PRO A 33 37.68 -16.88 -25.12
CA PRO A 33 37.86 -18.32 -25.03
C PRO A 33 37.99 -18.67 -23.55
N VAL A 34 36.95 -19.30 -23.00
CA VAL A 34 36.96 -19.79 -21.63
C VAL A 34 37.97 -20.93 -21.61
N SER A 35 39.18 -20.63 -21.13
CA SER A 35 40.15 -21.67 -20.79
C SER A 35 39.50 -22.55 -19.73
N LYS A 36 39.17 -23.79 -20.09
CA LYS A 36 38.68 -24.78 -19.14
C LYS A 36 39.79 -25.06 -18.12
N ILE A 37 39.76 -24.35 -16.99
CA ILE A 37 40.51 -24.74 -15.81
C ILE A 37 39.80 -25.97 -15.26
N ALA A 38 40.31 -27.14 -15.62
CA ALA A 38 39.84 -28.40 -15.07
C ALA A 38 40.31 -28.48 -13.61
N VAL A 39 39.46 -28.04 -12.69
CA VAL A 39 39.64 -28.31 -11.26
C VAL A 39 39.40 -29.81 -11.07
N LYS A 40 40.40 -30.52 -10.53
CA LYS A 40 40.19 -31.88 -10.02
C LYS A 40 39.53 -31.77 -8.66
N GLU A 41 38.27 -32.18 -8.57
CA GLU A 41 37.59 -32.41 -7.30
C GLU A 41 37.88 -33.84 -6.82
N SER A 42 37.95 -34.02 -5.51
CA SER A 42 38.08 -35.33 -4.83
C SER A 42 36.70 -35.83 -4.43
N GLU A 43 36.46 -37.13 -4.54
CA GLU A 43 35.17 -37.79 -4.29
C GLU A 43 34.87 -37.97 -2.79
N ASP A 44 34.87 -36.89 -2.01
CA ASP A 44 34.37 -36.87 -0.63
C ASP A 44 32.97 -36.20 -0.58
N GLU A 45 32.10 -36.61 0.34
CA GLU A 45 30.75 -36.03 0.46
C GLU A 45 30.80 -34.57 0.96
N ASP A 46 30.68 -33.62 0.02
CA ASP A 46 30.53 -32.20 0.33
C ASP A 46 29.26 -31.94 1.17
N GLY A 47 29.46 -31.33 2.34
CA GLY A 47 28.36 -30.95 3.23
C GLY A 47 27.48 -29.82 2.65
N ILE A 48 26.34 -29.58 3.30
CA ILE A 48 25.39 -28.52 2.92
C ILE A 48 26.09 -27.15 2.82
N LYS A 49 27.11 -26.90 3.65
CA LYS A 49 27.86 -25.64 3.66
C LYS A 49 28.78 -25.53 2.45
N GLU A 50 29.45 -26.62 2.10
CA GLU A 50 30.39 -26.71 0.98
C GLU A 50 29.64 -26.55 -0.35
N ALA A 51 28.46 -27.18 -0.49
CA ALA A 51 27.53 -26.95 -1.59
C ALA A 51 27.04 -25.49 -1.68
N GLN A 52 26.68 -24.86 -0.54
CA GLN A 52 26.30 -23.43 -0.50
C GLN A 52 27.47 -22.51 -0.90
N GLU A 53 28.70 -22.84 -0.51
CA GLU A 53 29.88 -22.10 -0.94
C GLU A 53 30.20 -22.30 -2.44
N MET A 54 29.95 -23.49 -2.99
CA MET A 54 30.08 -23.78 -4.41
C MET A 54 29.08 -22.95 -5.24
N GLU A 55 27.79 -22.98 -4.89
CA GLU A 55 26.75 -22.14 -5.50
C GLU A 55 27.11 -20.65 -5.42
N PHE A 56 27.59 -20.17 -4.27
CA PHE A 56 28.06 -18.79 -4.15
C PHE A 56 29.27 -18.48 -5.03
N LYS A 57 30.22 -19.42 -5.21
CA LYS A 57 31.37 -19.28 -6.12
C LYS A 57 30.92 -19.23 -7.59
N LEU A 58 29.91 -20.00 -7.98
CA LEU A 58 29.33 -20.01 -9.34
C LEU A 58 28.68 -18.67 -9.74
N THR A 59 28.21 -17.86 -8.79
CA THR A 59 27.66 -16.51 -9.09
C THR A 59 28.70 -15.42 -9.39
N ARG A 60 30.01 -15.74 -9.32
CA ARG A 60 31.09 -14.77 -9.57
C ARG A 60 31.36 -14.61 -11.07
N ASP A 61 31.73 -13.41 -11.47
CA ASP A 61 32.20 -13.14 -12.84
C ASP A 61 33.58 -13.80 -13.02
N VAL A 62 33.69 -14.75 -13.95
CA VAL A 62 34.90 -15.57 -14.17
C VAL A 62 36.13 -14.74 -14.52
N ALA A 63 35.97 -13.56 -15.13
CA ALA A 63 37.07 -12.67 -15.46
C ALA A 63 37.47 -11.72 -14.32
N LEU A 64 36.59 -11.51 -13.33
CA LEU A 64 36.81 -10.61 -12.20
C LEU A 64 37.11 -11.33 -10.87
N GLY A 65 36.68 -12.58 -10.71
CA GLY A 65 36.84 -13.35 -9.47
C GLY A 65 35.90 -12.95 -8.31
N TYR A 66 35.04 -11.94 -8.51
CA TYR A 66 34.03 -11.47 -7.56
C TYR A 66 32.68 -11.25 -8.25
N ILE A 67 31.62 -11.02 -7.46
CA ILE A 67 30.28 -10.70 -7.97
C ILE A 67 30.20 -9.19 -8.22
N PRO A 68 30.14 -8.69 -9.46
CA PRO A 68 30.16 -7.25 -9.75
C PRO A 68 28.78 -6.63 -9.50
N LYS A 69 28.49 -6.32 -8.23
CA LYS A 69 27.18 -5.79 -7.76
C LYS A 69 26.70 -4.59 -8.58
N ASP A 70 27.58 -3.68 -8.98
CA ASP A 70 27.21 -2.52 -9.80
C ASP A 70 26.78 -2.90 -11.23
N ARG A 71 27.38 -3.94 -11.83
CA ARG A 71 26.93 -4.49 -13.11
C ARG A 71 25.57 -5.17 -12.96
N LEU A 72 25.37 -5.90 -11.85
CA LEU A 72 24.09 -6.53 -11.55
C LEU A 72 22.98 -5.48 -11.38
N ILE A 73 23.20 -4.41 -10.61
CA ILE A 73 22.23 -3.31 -10.43
C ILE A 73 21.94 -2.61 -11.77
N LYS A 74 22.98 -2.32 -12.58
CA LYS A 74 22.80 -1.74 -13.92
C LYS A 74 22.02 -2.66 -14.85
N ALA A 75 22.28 -3.96 -14.84
CA ALA A 75 21.55 -4.96 -15.60
C ALA A 75 20.08 -5.07 -15.13
N THR A 76 19.82 -5.11 -13.83
CA THR A 76 18.47 -5.11 -13.26
C THR A 76 17.70 -3.85 -13.66
N ASN A 77 18.31 -2.67 -13.55
CA ASN A 77 17.67 -1.42 -13.96
C ASN A 77 17.42 -1.37 -15.47
N ALA A 78 18.38 -1.79 -16.30
CA ALA A 78 18.20 -1.88 -17.74
C ALA A 78 17.10 -2.89 -18.13
N LEU A 79 16.98 -4.01 -17.41
CA LEU A 79 15.97 -5.04 -17.61
C LEU A 79 14.58 -4.57 -17.14
N LEU A 80 14.50 -3.78 -16.07
CA LEU A 80 13.27 -3.11 -15.63
C LEU A 80 12.82 -2.03 -16.62
N LEU A 81 13.73 -1.20 -17.14
CA LEU A 81 13.41 -0.26 -18.23
C LEU A 81 13.02 -1.01 -19.52
N SER A 82 13.70 -2.10 -19.86
CA SER A 82 13.34 -2.94 -20.99
C SER A 82 11.95 -3.55 -20.82
N ARG A 83 11.58 -4.02 -19.62
CA ARG A 83 10.23 -4.52 -19.34
C ARG A 83 9.17 -3.43 -19.43
N LYS A 84 9.48 -2.19 -19.02
CA LYS A 84 8.58 -1.03 -19.20
C LYS A 84 8.40 -0.62 -20.66
N ASN A 85 9.45 -0.75 -21.48
CA ASN A 85 9.46 -0.24 -22.85
C ASN A 85 9.12 -1.31 -23.92
N ASN A 86 9.26 -2.60 -23.61
CA ASN A 86 9.12 -3.67 -24.60
C ASN A 86 7.68 -4.21 -24.66
N THR A 87 6.85 -3.56 -25.48
CA THR A 87 5.49 -4.00 -25.81
C THR A 87 5.43 -5.16 -26.82
N SER A 88 6.58 -5.64 -27.29
CA SER A 88 6.70 -6.53 -28.45
C SER A 88 6.56 -8.02 -28.13
N TYR A 89 6.76 -8.44 -26.87
CA TYR A 89 6.49 -9.81 -26.42
C TYR A 89 5.13 -9.91 -25.75
N ARG A 90 4.08 -9.61 -26.53
CA ARG A 90 2.77 -10.19 -26.27
C ARG A 90 2.81 -11.66 -26.71
N GLU A 91 3.36 -12.51 -25.83
CA GLU A 91 2.76 -13.82 -25.55
C GLU A 91 1.23 -13.68 -25.67
N ASN A 92 0.56 -14.60 -26.37
CA ASN A 92 -0.89 -14.56 -26.61
C ASN A 92 -1.59 -14.09 -25.33
N THR A 93 -2.07 -12.83 -25.30
CA THR A 93 -2.34 -12.18 -24.02
C THR A 93 -3.42 -12.96 -23.32
N LEU A 94 -3.03 -13.70 -22.27
CA LEU A 94 -3.96 -14.28 -21.33
C LEU A 94 -4.88 -13.14 -20.94
N GLY A 95 -6.17 -13.30 -21.27
CA GLY A 95 -7.18 -12.26 -21.16
C GLY A 95 -7.54 -12.01 -19.70
N TRP A 96 -6.57 -11.52 -18.93
CA TRP A 96 -6.74 -11.11 -17.55
C TRP A 96 -7.68 -9.90 -17.55
N VAL A 97 -8.92 -10.17 -17.15
CA VAL A 97 -9.93 -9.15 -16.90
C VAL A 97 -9.98 -8.96 -15.40
N GLU A 98 -9.58 -7.76 -14.97
CA GLU A 98 -9.64 -7.40 -13.56
C GLU A 98 -11.07 -7.50 -13.01
N ARG A 99 -11.23 -8.27 -11.93
CA ARG A 99 -12.52 -8.45 -11.23
C ARG A 99 -12.84 -7.29 -10.28
N GLY A 100 -11.94 -6.31 -10.17
CA GLY A 100 -12.13 -5.07 -9.42
C GLY A 100 -12.42 -5.26 -7.92
N PRO A 101 -12.74 -4.17 -7.21
CA PRO A 101 -13.36 -4.21 -5.89
C PRO A 101 -14.90 -4.36 -6.02
N TYR A 102 -15.37 -5.12 -7.02
CA TYR A 102 -16.80 -5.35 -7.24
C TYR A 102 -17.35 -6.46 -6.32
N LEU A 103 -18.67 -6.52 -6.18
CA LEU A 103 -19.35 -7.70 -5.64
C LEU A 103 -19.28 -8.82 -6.68
N ASP A 104 -18.63 -9.93 -6.33
CA ASP A 104 -18.52 -11.10 -7.21
C ASP A 104 -19.64 -12.11 -6.89
N ASN A 105 -20.56 -12.29 -7.83
CA ASN A 105 -21.56 -13.36 -7.79
C ASN A 105 -20.93 -14.69 -8.22
N VAL A 106 -20.24 -15.35 -7.29
CA VAL A 106 -19.67 -16.68 -7.47
C VAL A 106 -20.76 -17.76 -7.45
N SER A 107 -21.35 -18.02 -8.63
CA SER A 107 -22.25 -19.16 -8.84
C SER A 107 -21.48 -20.47 -8.67
N GLY A 108 -21.70 -21.16 -7.55
CA GLY A 108 -20.95 -22.37 -7.16
C GLY A 108 -19.80 -22.03 -6.22
N GLY A 109 -20.12 -21.90 -4.92
CA GLY A 109 -19.12 -21.55 -3.92
C GLY A 109 -18.05 -22.62 -3.74
N ASN A 110 -16.87 -22.18 -3.27
CA ASN A 110 -15.65 -22.98 -3.04
C ASN A 110 -15.79 -23.94 -1.83
N GLY A 111 -16.94 -24.59 -1.65
CA GLY A 111 -17.39 -25.18 -0.38
C GLY A 111 -17.64 -24.16 0.74
N ARG A 112 -17.45 -22.86 0.48
CA ARG A 112 -17.52 -21.76 1.46
C ARG A 112 -18.56 -20.69 1.11
N GLY A 113 -19.56 -21.03 0.29
CA GLY A 113 -20.71 -20.16 0.11
C GLY A 113 -21.52 -20.09 1.40
N TYR A 114 -21.67 -18.91 1.99
CA TYR A 114 -22.60 -18.72 3.10
C TYR A 114 -24.01 -18.96 2.57
N ALA A 115 -24.72 -19.92 3.17
CA ALA A 115 -26.08 -20.25 2.75
C ALA A 115 -26.98 -19.00 2.81
N GLY A 116 -27.48 -18.55 1.66
CA GLY A 116 -28.32 -17.35 1.53
C GLY A 116 -27.64 -16.09 0.96
N ASN A 117 -26.31 -16.08 0.71
CA ASN A 117 -25.66 -14.96 0.03
C ASN A 117 -24.76 -15.44 -1.13
N PRO A 118 -25.14 -15.19 -2.41
CA PRO A 118 -24.34 -15.57 -3.57
C PRO A 118 -23.19 -14.60 -3.89
N SER A 119 -23.12 -13.45 -3.20
CA SER A 119 -22.15 -12.39 -3.47
C SER A 119 -20.99 -12.42 -2.45
N VAL A 120 -19.76 -12.48 -2.96
CA VAL A 120 -18.53 -12.36 -2.15
C VAL A 120 -17.76 -11.12 -2.60
N SER A 121 -17.14 -10.39 -1.67
CA SER A 121 -16.21 -9.31 -1.98
C SER A 121 -14.93 -9.45 -1.15
N GLY A 122 -13.82 -8.93 -1.68
CA GLY A 122 -12.56 -8.85 -0.94
C GLY A 122 -12.62 -7.80 0.18
N ARG A 123 -11.88 -8.03 1.27
CA ARG A 123 -11.88 -7.11 2.43
C ARG A 123 -11.16 -5.79 2.11
N LEU A 124 -11.93 -4.73 1.93
CA LEU A 124 -11.43 -3.35 1.88
C LEU A 124 -10.96 -2.88 3.27
N ARG A 125 -9.93 -2.05 3.29
CA ARG A 125 -9.25 -1.53 4.49
C ARG A 125 -9.04 -0.02 4.47
N ALA A 126 -8.83 0.54 3.27
CA ALA A 126 -8.68 1.97 3.03
C ALA A 126 -9.74 2.47 2.05
N ILE A 127 -10.21 3.69 2.29
CA ILE A 127 -11.01 4.50 1.37
C ILE A 127 -10.54 5.95 1.50
N TRP A 128 -10.48 6.68 0.39
CA TRP A 128 -10.06 8.08 0.38
C TRP A 128 -10.72 8.85 -0.76
N VAL A 129 -11.33 10.00 -0.45
CA VAL A 129 -11.85 10.95 -1.46
C VAL A 129 -10.70 11.85 -1.88
N ASP A 130 -10.45 11.98 -3.19
CA ASP A 130 -9.31 12.73 -3.71
C ASP A 130 -9.49 14.24 -3.45
N LEU A 131 -8.68 14.81 -2.56
CA LEU A 131 -8.77 16.21 -2.14
C LEU A 131 -8.46 17.21 -3.27
N SER A 132 -7.84 16.73 -4.37
CA SER A 132 -7.58 17.52 -5.58
C SER A 132 -8.80 17.62 -6.50
N ASP A 133 -9.76 16.69 -6.39
CA ASP A 133 -10.99 16.69 -7.17
C ASP A 133 -12.07 17.54 -6.50
N ALA A 134 -12.30 18.73 -7.03
CA ALA A 134 -13.32 19.65 -6.56
C ALA A 134 -14.77 19.10 -6.63
N THR A 135 -15.01 18.02 -7.37
CA THR A 135 -16.33 17.36 -7.45
C THR A 135 -16.55 16.30 -6.36
N ASN A 136 -15.50 15.91 -5.61
CA ASN A 136 -15.51 14.81 -4.64
C ASN A 136 -15.96 13.45 -5.22
N LYS A 137 -15.84 13.25 -6.53
CA LYS A 137 -16.28 12.03 -7.23
C LYS A 137 -15.18 11.00 -7.37
N THR A 138 -13.94 11.46 -7.41
CA THR A 138 -12.75 10.63 -7.49
C THR A 138 -12.48 9.99 -6.14
N VAL A 139 -12.53 8.66 -6.10
CA VAL A 139 -12.35 7.87 -4.86
C VAL A 139 -11.32 6.78 -5.09
N TRP A 140 -10.45 6.62 -4.09
CA TRP A 140 -9.46 5.57 -4.00
C TRP A 140 -9.89 4.54 -2.95
N VAL A 141 -9.68 3.25 -3.23
CA VAL A 141 -9.87 2.17 -2.24
C VAL A 141 -8.67 1.25 -2.20
N GLY A 142 -8.31 0.84 -0.98
CA GLY A 142 -7.24 -0.11 -0.71
C GLY A 142 -7.80 -1.37 -0.07
N SER A 143 -7.35 -2.52 -0.56
CA SER A 143 -7.79 -3.83 -0.08
C SER A 143 -6.69 -4.57 0.70
N SER A 144 -7.09 -5.58 1.48
CA SER A 144 -6.16 -6.32 2.35
C SER A 144 -5.11 -7.15 1.59
N SER A 145 -5.35 -7.46 0.32
CA SER A 145 -4.48 -8.35 -0.49
C SER A 145 -4.67 -8.22 -2.01
N GLY A 146 -5.47 -7.26 -2.49
CA GLY A 146 -5.85 -7.11 -3.90
C GLY A 146 -5.54 -5.72 -4.46
N GLY A 147 -4.58 -5.00 -3.88
CA GLY A 147 -4.05 -3.75 -4.43
C GLY A 147 -4.88 -2.49 -4.13
N LEU A 148 -4.48 -1.42 -4.83
CA LEU A 148 -5.01 -0.06 -4.77
C LEU A 148 -5.83 0.23 -6.04
N TRP A 149 -7.05 0.71 -5.89
CA TRP A 149 -7.98 0.99 -6.99
C TRP A 149 -8.44 2.44 -6.95
N LYS A 150 -8.80 2.98 -8.12
CA LYS A 150 -9.35 4.33 -8.30
C LYS A 150 -10.62 4.28 -9.14
N THR A 151 -11.64 5.05 -8.78
CA THR A 151 -12.69 5.49 -9.71
C THR A 151 -12.59 7.01 -9.88
N SER A 152 -12.96 7.51 -11.05
CA SER A 152 -13.15 8.95 -11.31
C SER A 152 -14.59 9.41 -11.05
N ASP A 153 -15.54 8.48 -10.94
CA ASP A 153 -16.91 8.79 -10.55
C ASP A 153 -17.53 7.69 -9.68
N ILE A 154 -17.49 7.90 -8.37
CA ILE A 154 -18.14 7.04 -7.38
C ILE A 154 -19.68 7.09 -7.44
N THR A 155 -20.26 8.07 -8.14
CA THR A 155 -21.72 8.21 -8.30
C THR A 155 -22.27 7.46 -9.52
N ALA A 156 -21.40 6.92 -10.38
CA ALA A 156 -21.81 6.05 -11.48
C ALA A 156 -22.27 4.67 -10.97
N SER A 157 -23.17 4.01 -11.70
CA SER A 157 -23.76 2.73 -11.31
C SER A 157 -23.69 1.70 -12.46
N PRO A 158 -22.78 0.72 -12.41
CA PRO A 158 -21.69 0.58 -11.43
C PRO A 158 -20.59 1.65 -11.63
N ALA A 159 -19.90 1.99 -10.54
CA ALA A 159 -18.72 2.87 -10.60
C ALA A 159 -17.57 2.14 -11.31
N ASN A 160 -16.89 2.80 -12.25
CA ASN A 160 -15.79 2.17 -12.99
C ASN A 160 -14.48 2.23 -12.20
N TRP A 161 -14.04 1.07 -11.68
CA TRP A 161 -12.78 0.94 -10.95
C TRP A 161 -11.63 0.51 -11.86
N VAL A 162 -10.53 1.26 -11.77
CA VAL A 162 -9.25 0.98 -12.45
C VAL A 162 -8.19 0.66 -11.40
N LEU A 163 -7.40 -0.38 -11.68
CA LEU A 163 -6.26 -0.79 -10.86
C LEU A 163 -5.15 0.26 -10.98
N ALA A 164 -4.68 0.80 -9.86
CA ALA A 164 -3.73 1.91 -9.88
C ALA A 164 -2.31 1.47 -10.23
N ASN A 165 -1.88 0.30 -9.74
CA ASN A 165 -0.55 -0.26 -9.98
C ASN A 165 -0.46 -1.73 -9.51
N ASP A 166 0.08 -2.61 -10.36
CA ASP A 166 0.39 -4.01 -10.03
C ASP A 166 1.85 -4.25 -9.63
N TYR A 167 2.74 -3.30 -9.92
CA TYR A 167 4.17 -3.42 -9.63
C TYR A 167 4.52 -3.04 -8.18
N LEU A 168 3.54 -3.16 -7.27
CA LEU A 168 3.72 -2.93 -5.85
C LEU A 168 4.35 -4.16 -5.18
N THR A 169 5.36 -3.93 -4.34
CA THR A 169 6.04 -5.01 -3.58
C THR A 169 5.12 -5.72 -2.58
N SER A 170 3.97 -5.14 -2.24
CA SER A 170 2.88 -5.79 -1.52
C SER A 170 1.54 -5.21 -1.99
N LEU A 171 0.55 -6.08 -2.23
CA LEU A 171 -0.83 -5.72 -2.59
C LEU A 171 -1.73 -5.47 -1.37
N SER A 172 -1.16 -5.49 -0.16
CA SER A 172 -1.89 -5.20 1.08
C SER A 172 -1.87 -3.70 1.35
N ILE A 173 -3.00 -3.02 1.12
CA ILE A 173 -3.15 -1.58 1.32
C ILE A 173 -3.92 -1.33 2.61
N ALA A 174 -3.22 -0.88 3.65
CA ALA A 174 -3.79 -0.69 4.98
C ALA A 174 -4.62 0.61 5.08
N SER A 175 -4.06 1.70 4.56
CA SER A 175 -4.54 3.06 4.78
C SER A 175 -3.92 4.02 3.77
N ILE A 176 -4.64 5.08 3.42
CA ILE A 176 -4.27 6.12 2.45
C ILE A 176 -4.40 7.48 3.15
N CYS A 177 -3.50 8.44 2.88
CA CYS A 177 -3.72 9.85 3.17
C CYS A 177 -3.19 10.74 2.03
N GLN A 178 -3.65 11.98 1.99
CA GLN A 178 -3.26 12.98 1.01
C GLN A 178 -2.85 14.26 1.75
N ASP A 179 -1.75 14.86 1.32
CA ASP A 179 -1.28 16.14 1.86
C ASP A 179 -2.31 17.23 1.46
N PRO A 180 -2.96 17.90 2.42
CA PRO A 180 -4.01 18.87 2.11
C PRO A 180 -3.48 20.22 1.59
N ARG A 181 -2.15 20.41 1.57
CA ARG A 181 -1.50 21.67 1.21
C ARG A 181 -1.32 21.84 -0.31
N GLY A 182 -1.30 23.09 -0.75
CA GLY A 182 -0.94 23.46 -2.12
C GLY A 182 -1.85 22.82 -3.19
N SER A 183 -1.24 22.15 -4.17
CA SER A 183 -1.95 21.41 -5.23
C SER A 183 -2.67 20.15 -4.74
N LYS A 184 -2.40 19.70 -3.51
CA LYS A 184 -2.87 18.43 -2.94
C LYS A 184 -2.47 17.18 -3.73
N SER A 185 -1.48 17.29 -4.62
CA SER A 185 -1.07 16.19 -5.49
C SER A 185 -0.20 15.14 -4.82
N THR A 186 0.23 15.38 -3.58
CA THR A 186 1.03 14.43 -2.81
C THR A 186 0.14 13.49 -2.02
N MET A 187 0.27 12.19 -2.27
CA MET A 187 -0.50 11.14 -1.61
C MET A 187 0.44 10.08 -1.05
N TYR A 188 0.00 9.39 0.01
CA TYR A 188 0.72 8.30 0.64
C TYR A 188 -0.22 7.13 0.90
N PHE A 189 0.29 5.90 0.78
CA PHE A 189 -0.37 4.73 1.36
C PHE A 189 0.61 3.84 2.12
N GLY A 190 0.12 3.29 3.22
CA GLY A 190 0.83 2.29 4.02
C GLY A 190 0.47 0.88 3.58
N THR A 191 1.45 -0.03 3.57
CA THR A 191 1.23 -1.44 3.24
C THR A 191 1.35 -2.37 4.44
N GLY A 192 0.65 -3.51 4.35
CA GLY A 192 0.58 -4.54 5.38
C GLY A 192 -0.78 -4.62 6.05
N GLU A 193 -0.87 -5.46 7.07
CA GLU A 193 -2.13 -5.81 7.72
C GLU A 193 -1.95 -5.78 9.25
N LYS A 194 -2.94 -5.28 9.98
CA LYS A 194 -2.80 -4.97 11.42
C LYS A 194 -3.22 -6.10 12.37
N THR A 195 -3.70 -7.22 11.82
CA THR A 195 -4.05 -8.45 12.54
C THR A 195 -3.07 -9.56 12.16
N ASN A 196 -3.27 -10.80 12.64
CA ASN A 196 -2.37 -11.93 12.36
C ASN A 196 -2.54 -12.51 10.93
N SER A 197 -2.76 -11.66 9.93
CA SER A 197 -2.80 -12.02 8.52
C SER A 197 -1.39 -12.30 7.98
N PRO A 198 -1.20 -13.29 7.09
CA PRO A 198 0.11 -13.59 6.50
C PRO A 198 0.60 -12.52 5.52
N VAL A 199 -0.22 -11.53 5.15
CA VAL A 199 0.12 -10.56 4.09
C VAL A 199 0.99 -9.43 4.65
N ARG A 200 2.30 -9.64 4.60
CA ARG A 200 3.31 -8.67 5.02
C ARG A 200 3.34 -7.43 4.11
N GLY A 201 3.48 -6.25 4.73
CA GLY A 201 3.74 -4.99 4.04
C GLY A 201 5.18 -4.83 3.57
N ALA A 202 5.40 -3.84 2.72
CA ALA A 202 6.70 -3.48 2.14
C ALA A 202 7.12 -2.03 2.44
N GLY A 203 6.37 -1.31 3.28
CA GLY A 203 6.61 0.08 3.64
C GLY A 203 5.53 1.06 3.18
N ILE A 204 5.91 2.33 3.04
CA ILE A 204 5.03 3.44 2.64
C ILE A 204 5.35 3.86 1.22
N TRP A 205 4.33 3.94 0.39
CA TRP A 205 4.44 4.44 -0.98
C TRP A 205 3.98 5.89 -1.02
N LYS A 206 4.65 6.70 -1.85
CA LYS A 206 4.36 8.11 -2.08
C LYS A 206 4.09 8.36 -3.57
N SER A 207 3.07 9.15 -3.85
CA SER A 207 2.87 9.84 -5.13
C SER A 207 3.03 11.35 -4.91
N ILE A 208 3.43 12.07 -5.95
CA ILE A 208 3.50 13.54 -6.00
C ILE A 208 2.62 14.13 -7.12
N ASP A 209 1.89 13.27 -7.83
CA ASP A 209 1.22 13.54 -9.10
C ASP A 209 -0.23 13.03 -9.15
N ASN A 210 -0.96 13.14 -8.02
CA ASN A 210 -2.36 12.68 -7.86
C ASN A 210 -2.54 11.16 -8.08
N GLY A 211 -1.57 10.39 -7.58
CA GLY A 211 -1.56 8.92 -7.61
C GLY A 211 -1.30 8.29 -8.99
N ASN A 212 -0.82 9.06 -9.97
CA ASN A 212 -0.48 8.51 -11.29
C ASN A 212 0.81 7.69 -11.26
N ASN A 213 1.81 8.09 -10.46
CA ASN A 213 3.02 7.33 -10.20
C ASN A 213 3.26 7.17 -8.69
N TRP A 214 3.74 5.99 -8.30
CA TRP A 214 4.03 5.65 -6.91
C TRP A 214 5.47 5.17 -6.74
N ALA A 215 6.16 5.68 -5.73
CA ALA A 215 7.50 5.27 -5.33
C ALA A 215 7.53 4.87 -3.85
N LEU A 216 8.23 3.77 -3.54
CA LEU A 216 8.45 3.32 -2.16
C LEU A 216 9.42 4.27 -1.44
N LEU A 217 9.08 4.72 -0.23
CA LEU A 217 9.97 5.53 0.60
C LEU A 217 11.11 4.66 1.16
N PRO A 218 12.39 4.94 0.84
CA PRO A 218 13.50 4.03 1.17
C PRO A 218 13.62 3.68 2.66
N ASN A 219 13.41 4.67 3.53
CA ASN A 219 13.55 4.56 4.98
C ASN A 219 12.32 3.91 5.66
N THR A 220 11.46 3.23 4.90
CA THR A 220 10.23 2.59 5.38
C THR A 220 10.12 1.10 5.00
N THR A 221 11.14 0.54 4.35
CA THR A 221 11.18 -0.86 3.86
C THR A 221 11.02 -1.92 4.95
N ASN A 222 11.28 -1.57 6.21
CA ASN A 222 11.03 -2.41 7.39
C ASN A 222 9.63 -2.24 7.99
N PHE A 223 8.85 -1.22 7.62
CA PHE A 223 7.50 -0.95 8.15
C PHE A 223 6.52 -1.97 7.56
N SER A 224 6.42 -3.11 8.23
CA SER A 224 5.85 -4.34 7.66
C SER A 224 4.35 -4.52 7.96
N TYR A 225 3.80 -3.76 8.92
CA TYR A 225 2.45 -3.97 9.46
C TYR A 225 1.79 -2.62 9.80
N ILE A 226 1.80 -1.70 8.83
CA ILE A 226 1.17 -0.39 8.97
C ILE A 226 -0.33 -0.60 9.17
N SER A 227 -0.90 0.07 10.16
CA SER A 227 -2.32 -0.01 10.52
C SER A 227 -3.10 1.20 10.03
N LYS A 228 -2.50 2.40 10.11
CA LYS A 228 -3.09 3.66 9.65
C LYS A 228 -2.00 4.66 9.27
N ILE A 229 -2.28 5.49 8.26
CA ILE A 229 -1.48 6.67 7.90
C ILE A 229 -2.39 7.91 7.89
N ILE A 230 -1.91 9.04 8.42
CA ILE A 230 -2.63 10.32 8.45
C ILE A 230 -1.67 11.43 8.03
N CYS A 231 -2.18 12.36 7.24
CA CYS A 231 -1.51 13.59 6.81
C CYS A 231 -2.21 14.75 7.53
N ASP A 232 -1.49 15.64 8.21
CA ASP A 232 -2.08 16.85 8.84
C ASP A 232 -2.01 18.11 7.95
N ALA A 233 -2.62 19.20 8.43
CA ALA A 233 -2.69 20.47 7.71
C ALA A 233 -1.33 21.16 7.54
N ASP A 234 -0.38 20.90 8.44
CA ASP A 234 0.98 21.45 8.39
C ASP A 234 1.91 20.59 7.49
N GLY A 235 1.49 19.37 7.17
CA GLY A 235 2.18 18.41 6.31
C GLY A 235 3.01 17.37 7.06
N ASN A 236 2.79 17.21 8.36
CA ASN A 236 3.31 16.06 9.07
C ASN A 236 2.57 14.79 8.65
N ILE A 237 3.29 13.69 8.65
CA ILE A 237 2.77 12.36 8.36
C ILE A 237 2.87 11.53 9.63
N TYR A 238 1.75 10.98 10.08
CA TYR A 238 1.67 10.06 11.21
C TYR A 238 1.42 8.66 10.68
N VAL A 239 2.18 7.68 11.20
CA VAL A 239 2.09 6.28 10.80
C VAL A 239 1.97 5.43 12.06
N ALA A 240 0.84 4.75 12.20
CA ALA A 240 0.65 3.71 13.19
C ALA A 240 0.98 2.35 12.58
N SER A 241 1.57 1.48 13.40
CA SER A 241 1.94 0.12 13.05
C SER A 241 1.78 -0.79 14.25
N VAL A 242 1.54 -2.07 13.98
CA VAL A 242 1.77 -3.14 14.95
C VAL A 242 3.18 -3.72 14.76
N SER A 243 3.60 -4.60 15.67
CA SER A 243 4.82 -5.41 15.55
C SER A 243 6.10 -4.59 15.38
N ASN A 244 6.42 -3.80 16.42
CA ASN A 244 7.69 -3.10 16.70
C ASN A 244 7.89 -1.67 16.16
N ASN A 245 7.09 -1.17 15.21
CA ASN A 245 7.26 0.22 14.73
C ASN A 245 6.47 1.27 15.54
N GLY A 246 5.35 0.89 16.17
CA GLY A 246 4.55 1.80 16.99
C GLY A 246 3.95 2.98 16.22
N LEU A 247 4.05 4.17 16.79
CA LEU A 247 3.64 5.44 16.18
C LEU A 247 4.87 6.28 15.80
N LEU A 248 4.98 6.58 14.52
CA LEU A 248 6.04 7.37 13.93
C LEU A 248 5.47 8.67 13.35
N ARG A 249 6.21 9.78 13.47
CA ARG A 249 5.94 11.06 12.81
C ARG A 249 7.07 11.43 11.86
N SER A 250 6.74 11.82 10.64
CA SER A 250 7.63 12.56 9.73
C SER A 250 7.15 14.00 9.60
N SER A 251 8.08 14.96 9.54
CA SER A 251 7.80 16.39 9.27
C SER A 251 8.48 16.88 7.98
N ASP A 252 9.12 15.96 7.23
CA ASP A 252 9.94 16.24 6.05
C ASP A 252 9.45 15.49 4.80
N GLY A 253 8.17 15.11 4.78
CA GLY A 253 7.54 14.44 3.64
C GLY A 253 7.91 12.96 3.50
N GLY A 254 8.34 12.31 4.59
CA GLY A 254 8.63 10.88 4.68
C GLY A 254 10.12 10.50 4.60
N ASN A 255 11.03 11.48 4.64
CA ASN A 255 12.47 11.23 4.55
C ASN A 255 13.06 10.75 5.88
N SER A 256 12.63 11.31 7.01
CA SER A 256 12.98 10.87 8.36
C SER A 256 11.74 10.67 9.25
N TRP A 257 11.90 9.85 10.29
CA TRP A 257 10.82 9.42 11.16
C TRP A 257 11.24 9.50 12.63
N THR A 258 10.45 10.20 13.45
CA THR A 258 10.60 10.29 14.90
C THR A 258 9.61 9.34 15.57
N ASN A 259 10.07 8.50 16.50
CA ASN A 259 9.17 7.69 17.31
C ASN A 259 8.51 8.57 18.38
N ILE A 260 7.17 8.61 18.35
CA ILE A 260 6.34 9.36 19.29
C ILE A 260 5.34 8.45 20.01
N THR A 261 5.54 7.12 19.96
CA THR A 261 4.68 6.11 20.60
C THR A 261 4.49 6.43 22.08
N PRO A 262 3.25 6.58 22.58
CA PRO A 262 3.00 6.78 23.99
C PRO A 262 3.60 5.65 24.84
N ALA A 263 4.19 5.98 25.97
CA ALA A 263 4.71 5.03 26.95
C ALA A 263 3.56 4.31 27.68
N TYR A 264 2.93 3.35 26.99
CA TYR A 264 1.69 2.68 27.43
C TYR A 264 1.87 1.19 27.78
N GLY A 265 3.08 0.64 27.66
CA GLY A 265 3.34 -0.79 27.83
C GLY A 265 2.88 -1.66 26.65
N SER A 266 2.50 -1.03 25.53
CA SER A 266 2.29 -1.65 24.23
C SER A 266 2.84 -0.74 23.15
N SER A 267 3.51 -1.31 22.15
CA SER A 267 3.94 -0.61 20.93
C SER A 267 3.06 -0.97 19.72
N ASN A 268 1.90 -1.59 19.92
CA ASN A 268 0.99 -1.94 18.86
C ASN A 268 -0.11 -0.89 18.76
N VAL A 269 -0.02 -0.01 17.77
CA VAL A 269 -0.99 1.05 17.52
C VAL A 269 -1.86 0.64 16.34
N LEU A 270 -3.16 0.48 16.56
CA LEU A 270 -4.09 -0.10 15.59
C LEU A 270 -4.90 0.92 14.82
N GLU A 271 -5.16 2.06 15.42
CA GLU A 271 -6.05 3.07 14.88
C GLU A 271 -5.55 4.45 15.31
N MET A 272 -5.72 5.42 14.41
CA MET A 272 -5.52 6.83 14.71
C MET A 272 -6.71 7.61 14.17
N ASN A 273 -7.03 8.70 14.86
CA ASN A 273 -7.91 9.75 14.37
C ASN A 273 -7.28 11.10 14.68
N LEU A 274 -7.18 11.98 13.69
CA LEU A 274 -6.81 13.37 13.88
C LEU A 274 -8.09 14.19 13.76
N SER A 275 -8.54 14.78 14.87
CA SER A 275 -9.73 15.62 14.89
C SER A 275 -9.51 16.93 14.14
N SER A 276 -10.60 17.57 13.70
CA SER A 276 -10.54 18.90 13.10
C SER A 276 -10.14 20.02 14.08
N THR A 277 -9.93 19.71 15.37
CA THR A 277 -9.32 20.61 16.36
C THR A 277 -7.81 20.39 16.53
N GLY A 278 -7.19 19.53 15.71
CA GLY A 278 -5.75 19.25 15.74
C GLY A 278 -5.33 18.22 16.80
N THR A 279 -6.28 17.63 17.53
CA THR A 279 -5.99 16.61 18.54
C THR A 279 -5.82 15.25 17.86
N LEU A 280 -4.66 14.62 18.08
CA LEU A 280 -4.38 13.26 17.61
C LEU A 280 -4.75 12.25 18.69
N HIS A 281 -5.57 11.27 18.33
CA HIS A 281 -6.10 10.22 19.19
C HIS A 281 -5.62 8.86 18.67
N VAL A 282 -5.20 7.96 19.57
CA VAL A 282 -4.60 6.67 19.21
C VAL A 282 -5.13 5.50 20.04
N ILE A 283 -5.26 4.33 19.40
CA ILE A 283 -5.77 3.08 19.97
C ILE A 283 -4.68 2.00 20.01
N PHE A 284 -4.62 1.26 21.11
CA PHE A 284 -3.70 0.14 21.33
C PHE A 284 -4.39 -1.23 21.44
N GLY A 285 -3.68 -2.24 20.94
CA GLY A 285 -3.96 -3.67 20.87
C GLY A 285 -3.06 -4.27 19.77
N PHE A 286 -2.78 -5.55 19.60
CA PHE A 286 -3.17 -6.76 20.34
C PHE A 286 -2.05 -7.24 21.27
N GLY A 287 -2.34 -8.29 22.07
CA GLY A 287 -1.32 -9.12 22.71
C GLY A 287 -0.57 -8.46 23.87
N GLY A 288 -1.09 -7.35 24.40
CA GLY A 288 -0.49 -6.58 25.49
C GLY A 288 -1.50 -5.57 26.04
N ASN A 289 -1.03 -4.47 26.62
CA ASN A 289 -1.93 -3.41 27.12
C ASN A 289 -2.74 -2.77 25.98
N SER A 290 -4.05 -3.05 25.94
CA SER A 290 -5.03 -2.33 25.13
C SER A 290 -5.40 -0.99 25.76
N GLY A 291 -5.73 0.03 24.96
CA GLY A 291 -6.08 1.33 25.51
C GLY A 291 -6.16 2.48 24.52
N TYR A 292 -6.22 3.68 25.10
CA TYR A 292 -6.42 4.96 24.42
C TYR A 292 -5.51 6.04 24.99
N ARG A 293 -4.95 6.87 24.10
CA ARG A 293 -4.21 8.11 24.44
C ARG A 293 -4.53 9.19 23.42
N TYR A 294 -4.36 10.45 23.82
CA TYR A 294 -4.51 11.59 22.92
C TYR A 294 -3.51 12.70 23.23
N THR A 295 -3.32 13.61 22.27
CA THR A 295 -2.50 14.81 22.43
C THR A 295 -3.04 15.95 21.56
N ALA A 296 -3.14 17.14 22.13
CA ALA A 296 -3.48 18.38 21.41
C ALA A 296 -2.27 19.03 20.72
N SER A 297 -1.10 18.39 20.73
CA SER A 297 0.14 18.93 20.14
C SER A 297 0.97 17.84 19.45
N PRO A 298 0.42 17.12 18.45
CA PRO A 298 1.09 15.97 17.83
C PRO A 298 2.40 16.32 17.08
N ALA A 299 2.56 17.57 16.63
CA ALA A 299 3.78 18.07 16.02
C ALA A 299 4.99 18.17 17.00
N THR A 300 4.75 18.23 18.32
CA THR A 300 5.80 18.38 19.34
C THR A 300 5.77 17.29 20.43
N VAL A 301 4.74 16.44 20.45
CA VAL A 301 4.59 15.35 21.42
C VAL A 301 5.80 14.39 21.41
N ASN A 302 6.14 13.87 22.59
CA ASN A 302 7.08 12.76 22.79
C ASN A 302 6.38 11.62 23.54
N SER A 303 7.03 10.46 23.67
CA SER A 303 6.46 9.26 24.30
C SER A 303 5.85 9.44 25.70
N TYR A 304 6.30 10.43 26.48
CA TYR A 304 5.86 10.65 27.86
C TYR A 304 4.89 11.82 28.02
N SER A 305 4.68 12.64 26.99
CA SER A 305 3.83 13.84 27.03
C SER A 305 2.42 13.62 26.47
N TRP A 306 1.91 12.37 26.53
CA TRP A 306 0.58 12.01 26.05
C TRP A 306 -0.45 12.05 27.18
N THR A 307 -1.67 12.50 26.87
CA THR A 307 -2.74 12.62 27.85
C THR A 307 -3.51 11.31 28.01
N SER A 308 -3.73 10.91 29.26
CA SER A 308 -4.64 9.81 29.62
C SER A 308 -6.09 10.32 29.68
N PRO A 309 -7.08 9.55 29.24
CA PRO A 309 -8.49 9.86 29.49
C PRO A 309 -8.81 9.75 31.00
N GLN A 310 -9.82 10.49 31.45
CA GLN A 310 -10.39 10.39 32.80
C GLN A 310 -11.36 9.21 32.89
N THR A 311 -12.25 9.07 31.90
CA THR A 311 -13.05 7.85 31.69
C THR A 311 -12.79 7.31 30.29
N VAL A 312 -12.73 5.99 30.13
CA VAL A 312 -12.43 5.32 28.86
C VAL A 312 -13.44 4.21 28.61
N PHE A 313 -13.69 3.92 27.34
CA PHE A 313 -14.45 2.74 26.92
C PHE A 313 -13.78 1.43 27.38
N THR A 314 -14.58 0.37 27.47
CA THR A 314 -14.12 -0.97 27.88
C THR A 314 -13.05 -1.49 26.93
N ASN A 315 -11.85 -1.71 27.45
CA ASN A 315 -10.75 -2.32 26.71
C ASN A 315 -10.79 -3.84 26.85
N THR A 316 -10.71 -4.54 25.72
CA THR A 316 -10.53 -6.00 25.66
C THR A 316 -9.10 -6.33 25.26
N PRO A 317 -8.60 -7.56 25.49
CA PRO A 317 -7.27 -7.97 25.02
C PRO A 317 -7.16 -7.94 23.47
N TYR A 318 -8.32 -8.00 22.79
CA TYR A 318 -8.47 -8.03 21.33
C TYR A 318 -9.07 -6.72 20.78
N ASN A 319 -8.54 -5.59 21.23
CA ASN A 319 -9.09 -4.25 21.00
C ASN A 319 -8.81 -3.67 19.59
N ASN A 320 -9.71 -3.91 18.62
CA ASN A 320 -9.71 -3.23 17.32
C ASN A 320 -10.66 -2.00 17.28
N THR A 321 -10.77 -1.22 18.37
CA THR A 321 -11.61 -0.01 18.40
C THR A 321 -11.31 0.90 17.20
N THR A 322 -12.36 1.24 16.43
CA THR A 322 -12.28 2.28 15.40
C THR A 322 -12.74 3.63 15.94
N LEU A 323 -12.25 4.74 15.36
CA LEU A 323 -12.49 6.11 15.83
C LEU A 323 -12.95 7.04 14.70
N ALA A 324 -14.05 7.76 14.93
CA ALA A 324 -14.49 8.90 14.12
C ALA A 324 -14.59 10.17 14.98
N SER A 325 -14.48 11.35 14.36
CA SER A 325 -14.51 12.64 15.05
C SER A 325 -15.18 13.74 14.22
N SER A 326 -15.83 14.66 14.92
CA SER A 326 -16.35 15.92 14.37
C SER A 326 -16.15 17.01 15.42
N GLY A 327 -15.16 17.89 15.20
CA GLY A 327 -14.66 18.80 16.22
C GLY A 327 -14.21 18.04 17.48
N ASN A 328 -14.71 18.47 18.64
CA ASN A 328 -14.45 17.82 19.94
C ASN A 328 -15.37 16.61 20.24
N THR A 329 -16.31 16.29 19.35
CA THR A 329 -17.13 15.07 19.50
C THR A 329 -16.42 13.90 18.83
N LEU A 330 -16.22 12.81 19.58
CA LEU A 330 -15.67 11.56 19.05
C LEU A 330 -16.61 10.39 19.29
N TYR A 331 -16.52 9.40 18.41
CA TYR A 331 -17.21 8.12 18.50
C TYR A 331 -16.20 6.97 18.44
N ALA A 332 -16.44 5.94 19.25
CA ALA A 332 -15.62 4.74 19.34
C ALA A 332 -16.48 3.47 19.35
N THR A 333 -16.00 2.41 18.68
CA THR A 333 -16.72 1.13 18.54
C THR A 333 -15.89 -0.06 19.05
N PRO A 334 -15.58 -0.14 20.36
CA PRO A 334 -14.76 -1.22 20.90
C PRO A 334 -15.42 -2.60 20.71
N PRO A 335 -14.65 -3.65 20.40
CA PRO A 335 -15.13 -5.02 20.49
C PRO A 335 -15.18 -5.50 21.95
N ASN A 336 -16.26 -6.17 22.33
CA ASN A 336 -16.41 -6.88 23.61
C ASN A 336 -15.66 -8.24 23.60
N ASN A 337 -15.72 -8.99 24.70
CA ASN A 337 -14.98 -10.26 24.85
C ASN A 337 -15.46 -11.36 23.88
N ASP A 338 -16.72 -11.30 23.44
CA ASP A 338 -17.29 -12.19 22.40
C ASP A 338 -16.99 -11.68 20.98
N ASN A 339 -16.09 -10.71 20.86
CA ASN A 339 -15.73 -10.03 19.62
C ASN A 339 -16.90 -9.33 18.91
N GLN A 340 -17.92 -8.93 19.65
CA GLN A 340 -19.06 -8.17 19.15
C GLN A 340 -18.91 -6.68 19.41
N THR A 341 -19.57 -5.87 18.58
CA THR A 341 -19.61 -4.41 18.70
C THR A 341 -20.97 -4.04 19.27
N ASP A 342 -21.16 -4.33 20.56
CA ASP A 342 -22.44 -4.24 21.27
C ASP A 342 -22.75 -2.84 21.81
N GLN A 343 -21.77 -1.94 21.83
CA GLN A 343 -21.92 -0.55 22.29
C GLN A 343 -21.22 0.43 21.34
N ILE A 344 -21.87 1.58 21.09
CA ILE A 344 -21.19 2.76 20.56
C ILE A 344 -20.88 3.68 21.74
N TRP A 345 -19.61 4.07 21.86
CA TRP A 345 -19.13 5.02 22.86
C TRP A 345 -18.94 6.40 22.24
N LYS A 346 -19.13 7.45 23.06
CA LYS A 346 -19.04 8.85 22.67
C LYS A 346 -18.25 9.66 23.70
N SER A 347 -17.43 10.59 23.19
CA SER A 347 -16.88 11.72 23.93
C SER A 347 -17.37 13.01 23.29
N THR A 348 -17.54 14.07 24.09
CA THR A 348 -17.90 15.43 23.64
C THR A 348 -16.88 16.49 24.01
N ASP A 349 -15.78 16.08 24.63
CA ASP A 349 -14.78 16.92 25.29
C ASP A 349 -13.36 16.67 24.77
N GLY A 350 -13.23 16.25 23.51
CA GLY A 350 -11.94 15.97 22.88
C GLY A 350 -11.29 14.67 23.37
N GLY A 351 -12.07 13.71 23.84
CA GLY A 351 -11.59 12.38 24.25
C GLY A 351 -11.21 12.26 25.72
N ALA A 352 -11.45 13.28 26.54
CA ALA A 352 -11.13 13.26 27.96
C ALA A 352 -12.08 12.35 28.75
N ASN A 353 -13.38 12.37 28.45
CA ASN A 353 -14.38 11.48 29.05
C ASN A 353 -15.18 10.75 27.96
N TRP A 354 -15.35 9.45 28.16
CA TRP A 354 -16.10 8.55 27.29
C TRP A 354 -17.29 7.91 28.02
N PHE A 355 -18.44 7.86 27.34
CA PHE A 355 -19.68 7.27 27.83
C PHE A 355 -20.34 6.41 26.74
N THR A 356 -21.13 5.40 27.10
CA THR A 356 -21.96 4.68 26.13
C THR A 356 -23.10 5.57 25.63
N THR A 357 -23.51 5.38 24.37
CA THR A 357 -24.66 6.11 23.79
C THR A 357 -26.01 5.49 24.13
N GLY A 358 -26.04 4.36 24.85
CA GLY A 358 -27.23 3.55 25.09
C GLY A 358 -27.77 2.81 23.84
N SER A 359 -27.21 3.08 22.66
CA SER A 359 -27.56 2.40 21.42
C SER A 359 -26.74 1.13 21.26
N THR A 360 -27.41 -0.01 21.15
CA THR A 360 -26.81 -1.32 20.85
C THR A 360 -26.87 -1.59 19.35
N PRO A 361 -25.72 -1.69 18.63
CA PRO A 361 -25.72 -2.18 17.26
C PRO A 361 -26.21 -3.64 17.20
N PRO A 362 -26.80 -4.09 16.08
CA PRO A 362 -27.19 -5.49 15.94
C PRO A 362 -25.96 -6.41 16.05
N VAL A 363 -26.00 -7.33 17.03
CA VAL A 363 -24.94 -8.35 17.25
C VAL A 363 -25.21 -9.66 16.51
N SER A 364 -26.42 -9.83 15.98
CA SER A 364 -26.87 -10.97 15.17
C SER A 364 -27.95 -10.54 14.17
N GLY A 365 -28.34 -11.43 13.25
CA GLY A 365 -29.29 -11.15 12.16
C GLY A 365 -28.62 -11.03 10.78
N PRO A 366 -29.33 -10.53 9.75
CA PRO A 366 -28.80 -10.45 8.39
C PRO A 366 -27.77 -9.33 8.19
N THR A 367 -27.73 -8.33 9.07
CA THR A 367 -26.80 -7.19 9.02
C THR A 367 -26.20 -6.86 10.40
N PRO A 368 -25.42 -7.76 11.04
CA PRO A 368 -24.76 -7.44 12.30
C PRO A 368 -23.54 -6.55 12.05
N LEU A 369 -23.25 -5.61 12.94
CA LEU A 369 -22.15 -4.64 12.73
C LEU A 369 -20.78 -5.32 12.65
N SER A 370 -20.57 -6.40 13.39
CA SER A 370 -19.29 -7.14 13.43
C SER A 370 -19.40 -8.66 13.33
N SER A 371 -20.56 -9.27 13.58
CA SER A 371 -20.77 -10.72 13.43
C SER A 371 -19.71 -11.60 14.14
N GLY A 372 -19.32 -11.25 15.36
CA GLY A 372 -18.26 -11.94 16.13
C GLY A 372 -16.82 -11.71 15.62
N GLN A 373 -16.62 -10.76 14.69
CA GLN A 373 -15.34 -10.43 14.08
C GLN A 373 -14.92 -8.97 14.36
N GLY A 374 -15.35 -8.38 15.47
CA GLY A 374 -15.01 -7.00 15.85
C GLY A 374 -13.49 -6.75 15.94
N TRP A 375 -12.73 -7.76 16.38
CA TRP A 375 -11.27 -7.78 16.38
C TRP A 375 -10.63 -7.70 14.98
N TYR A 376 -11.36 -8.00 13.90
CA TYR A 376 -10.80 -8.25 12.56
C TYR A 376 -11.40 -7.36 11.45
N CYS A 377 -12.72 -7.13 11.51
CA CYS A 377 -13.51 -6.45 10.49
C CYS A 377 -14.34 -5.32 11.11
N GLN A 378 -13.66 -4.23 11.49
CA GLN A 378 -14.31 -2.95 11.77
C GLN A 378 -13.65 -1.82 10.95
N ALA A 379 -14.50 -0.87 10.57
CA ALA A 379 -14.16 0.44 10.04
C ALA A 379 -15.27 1.43 10.43
N ILE A 380 -14.89 2.68 10.65
CA ILE A 380 -15.77 3.84 10.71
C ILE A 380 -15.12 4.95 9.88
N ALA A 381 -15.93 5.79 9.24
CA ALA A 381 -15.50 6.89 8.39
C ALA A 381 -16.17 8.18 8.87
#